data_AF-A0A925ECT8-F1
#
_entry.id   AF-A0A925ECT8-F1
#
_cell.length_a   1.000
_cell.length_b   1.000
_cell.length_c   1.000
_cell.angle_alpha   90.00
_cell.angle_beta   90.00
_cell.angle_gamma   90.00
#
_symmetry.space_group_name_H-M   'P 1'
#
loop_
_entity.id
_entity.type
_entity.pdbx_description
1 polymer ?
#
loop_
_entity_poly.entity_id
_entity_poly.type
_entity_poly.pdbx_seq_one_letter_code
_entity_poly.pdbx_strand_id
1 'polypeptide(L)'
;MIVYTSSITPRHRYIFDFVGKELTGEPFRLTESEEEFITFPGPGINYSAKKIKAIEFWVAPHSLLFENGIKQQTTVCFEVNNQKAFFKTGGDFPFDIFAAAFYLL
;
A
#
# COMPACT_ATOMS: atom_id res chain seq x y z
N MET A 1 0.96 3.80 -13.32
CA MET A 1 -0.01 3.86 -12.21
C MET A 1 0.49 4.84 -11.16
N ILE A 2 -0.41 5.54 -10.47
CA ILE A 2 -0.05 6.45 -9.36
C ILE A 2 -0.43 5.82 -8.02
N VAL A 3 0.35 6.06 -6.97
CA VAL A 3 0.05 5.66 -5.59
C VAL A 3 0.08 6.90 -4.72
N TYR A 4 -1.05 7.18 -4.06
CA TYR A 4 -1.13 8.21 -3.05
C TYR A 4 -0.91 7.63 -1.65
N THR A 5 -0.13 8.31 -0.83
CA THR A 5 -0.02 8.05 0.61
C THR A 5 0.04 9.38 1.36
N SER A 6 -0.43 9.41 2.61
CA SER A 6 -0.39 10.63 3.43
C SER A 6 1.04 11.10 3.77
N SER A 7 2.02 10.20 3.66
CA SER A 7 3.44 10.52 3.83
C SER A 7 4.32 9.46 3.18
N ILE A 8 5.39 9.86 2.50
CA ILE A 8 6.36 8.97 1.87
C ILE A 8 7.53 8.73 2.82
N THR A 9 7.78 7.45 3.11
CA THR A 9 8.95 6.98 3.88
C THR A 9 9.87 6.15 2.97
N PRO A 10 11.12 5.85 3.40
CA PRO A 10 11.99 4.93 2.67
C PRO A 10 11.35 3.55 2.42
N ARG A 11 10.52 3.05 3.35
CA ARG A 11 9.81 1.78 3.21
C ARG A 11 8.77 1.83 2.10
N HIS A 12 7.99 2.92 2.03
CA HIS A 12 7.07 3.16 0.91
C HIS A 12 7.82 3.17 -0.42
N ARG A 13 8.90 3.96 -0.52
CA ARG A 13 9.69 4.06 -1.76
C ARG A 13 10.18 2.68 -2.21
N TYR A 14 10.73 1.91 -1.29
CA TYR A 14 11.21 0.56 -1.59
C TYR A 14 10.09 -0.36 -2.07
N ILE A 15 8.99 -0.48 -1.32
CA ILE A 15 7.99 -1.51 -1.64
C ILE A 15 7.17 -1.17 -2.89
N PHE A 16 6.84 0.11 -3.12
CA PHE A 16 6.10 0.49 -4.32
C PHE A 16 6.98 0.52 -5.58
N ASP A 17 8.28 0.75 -5.44
CA ASP A 17 9.25 0.54 -6.52
C ASP A 17 9.36 -0.95 -6.88
N PHE A 18 9.55 -1.81 -5.87
CA PHE A 18 9.63 -3.26 -6.05
C PHE A 18 8.36 -3.83 -6.67
N VAL A 19 7.21 -3.63 -6.03
CA VAL A 19 5.92 -4.16 -6.53
C VAL A 19 5.57 -3.57 -7.89
N GLY A 20 5.89 -2.30 -8.13
CA GLY A 20 5.65 -1.69 -9.43
C GLY A 20 6.43 -2.35 -10.55
N LYS A 21 7.73 -2.55 -10.34
CA LYS A 21 8.60 -3.23 -11.30
C LYS A 21 8.15 -4.67 -11.56
N GLU A 22 7.82 -5.42 -10.51
CA GLU A 22 7.37 -6.82 -10.66
C GLU A 22 6.02 -6.93 -11.40
N LEU A 23 5.06 -6.04 -11.13
CA LEU A 23 3.74 -6.11 -11.73
C LEU A 23 3.64 -5.48 -13.12
N THR A 24 4.43 -4.43 -13.38
CA THR A 24 4.25 -3.58 -14.58
C THR A 24 5.52 -3.35 -15.39
N GLY A 25 6.69 -3.85 -14.93
CA GLY A 25 7.99 -3.57 -15.54
C GLY A 25 8.58 -2.20 -15.21
N GLU A 26 7.80 -1.31 -14.58
CA GLU A 26 8.16 0.07 -14.25
C GLU A 26 7.72 0.40 -12.82
N PRO A 27 8.45 1.25 -12.08
CA PRO A 27 8.06 1.61 -10.71
C PRO A 27 6.76 2.41 -10.67
N PHE A 28 6.03 2.30 -9.57
CA PHE A 28 4.86 3.16 -9.37
C PHE A 28 5.26 4.61 -9.11
N ARG A 29 4.46 5.54 -9.65
CA ARG A 29 4.60 6.96 -9.32
C ARG A 29 3.98 7.21 -7.94
N LEU A 30 4.82 7.48 -6.95
CA LEU A 30 4.40 7.87 -5.60
C LEU A 30 4.08 9.36 -5.53
N THR A 31 3.02 9.72 -4.80
CA THR A 31 2.68 11.10 -4.47
C THR A 31 2.13 11.24 -3.04
N GLU A 32 2.39 12.39 -2.42
CA GLU A 32 1.73 12.86 -1.19
C GLU A 32 0.63 13.89 -1.48
N SER A 33 0.48 14.29 -2.75
CA SER A 33 -0.53 15.25 -3.18
C SER A 33 -1.85 14.55 -3.45
N GLU A 34 -2.83 14.80 -2.58
CA GLU A 34 -4.21 14.34 -2.77
C GLU A 34 -4.80 14.90 -4.08
N GLU A 35 -4.49 16.17 -4.40
CA GLU A 35 -4.92 16.83 -5.64
C GLU A 35 -4.35 16.14 -6.89
N GLU A 36 -3.06 15.80 -6.88
CA GLU A 36 -2.42 15.08 -7.98
C GLU A 36 -3.07 13.71 -8.19
N PHE A 37 -3.37 12.99 -7.11
CA PHE A 37 -4.03 11.68 -7.18
C PHE A 37 -5.45 11.78 -7.73
N ILE A 38 -6.24 12.74 -7.26
CA ILE A 38 -7.62 12.95 -7.70
C ILE A 38 -7.65 13.29 -9.19
N THR A 39 -6.78 14.20 -9.64
CA THR A 39 -6.72 14.67 -11.03
C THR A 39 -6.01 13.70 -11.99
N PHE A 40 -5.31 12.67 -11.49
CA PHE A 40 -4.65 11.69 -12.33
C PHE A 40 -5.66 10.91 -13.20
N PRO A 41 -5.48 10.86 -14.53
CA PRO A 41 -6.45 10.27 -15.45
C PRO A 41 -6.38 8.74 -15.54
N GLY A 42 -5.33 8.11 -15.01
CA GLY A 42 -5.11 6.68 -15.07
C GLY A 42 -5.49 5.93 -13.77
N PRO A 43 -5.18 4.63 -13.69
CA PRO A 43 -5.39 3.85 -12.47
C PRO A 43 -4.54 4.42 -11.32
N GLY A 44 -5.13 4.42 -10.13
CA GLY A 44 -4.52 4.93 -8.92
C GLY A 44 -4.83 4.04 -7.72
N ILE A 45 -3.81 3.82 -6.89
CA ILE A 45 -3.94 3.17 -5.59
C ILE A 45 -3.96 4.26 -4.52
N ASN A 46 -5.02 4.27 -3.72
CA ASN A 46 -5.09 5.11 -2.54
C ASN A 46 -4.58 4.28 -1.34
N TYR A 47 -3.40 4.62 -0.84
CA TYR A 47 -2.79 4.02 0.35
C TYR A 47 -2.88 5.00 1.53
N SER A 48 -4.10 5.25 2.00
CA SER A 48 -4.37 6.19 3.09
C SER A 48 -5.55 5.74 3.98
N ALA A 49 -5.85 6.52 5.02
CA ALA A 49 -6.84 6.15 6.03
C ALA A 49 -8.30 6.09 5.53
N LYS A 50 -8.62 6.67 4.38
CA LYS A 50 -10.00 6.75 3.87
C LYS A 50 -10.02 6.83 2.35
N LYS A 51 -11.18 6.53 1.74
CA LYS A 51 -11.39 6.77 0.32
C LYS A 51 -11.40 8.26 -0.01
N ILE A 52 -10.79 8.65 -1.13
CA ILE A 52 -10.66 10.07 -1.55
C ILE A 52 -11.16 10.33 -2.98
N LYS A 53 -11.31 9.27 -3.80
CA LYS A 53 -11.86 9.33 -5.16
C LYS A 53 -12.96 8.29 -5.33
N ALA A 54 -13.93 8.58 -6.20
CA ALA A 54 -15.04 7.66 -6.48
C ALA A 54 -14.59 6.35 -7.15
N ILE A 55 -13.58 6.43 -8.03
CA ILE A 55 -12.97 5.30 -8.72
C ILE A 55 -11.50 5.26 -8.32
N GLU A 56 -11.16 4.38 -7.39
CA GLU A 56 -9.82 4.11 -6.89
C GLU A 56 -9.72 2.66 -6.41
N PHE A 57 -8.49 2.17 -6.27
CA PHE A 57 -8.23 0.97 -5.49
C PHE A 57 -7.70 1.38 -4.12
N TRP A 58 -8.52 1.25 -3.08
CA TRP A 58 -8.17 1.68 -1.74
C TRP A 58 -7.54 0.55 -0.92
N VAL A 59 -6.30 0.73 -0.50
CA VAL A 59 -5.61 -0.17 0.43
C VAL A 59 -5.43 0.59 1.74
N ALA A 60 -6.18 0.18 2.76
CA ALA A 60 -6.05 0.75 4.09
C ALA A 60 -4.69 0.35 4.68
N PRO A 61 -3.87 1.32 5.12
CA PRO A 61 -2.51 1.06 5.56
C PRO A 61 -2.42 0.39 6.93
N HIS A 62 -1.47 -0.51 7.08
CA HIS A 62 -0.91 -0.94 8.36
C HIS A 62 0.24 0.00 8.78
N SER A 63 0.55 0.09 10.07
CA SER A 63 1.55 1.05 10.59
C SER A 63 2.97 0.79 10.11
N LEU A 64 3.28 -0.45 9.72
CA LEU A 64 4.64 -0.93 9.43
C LEU A 64 5.41 -0.03 8.45
N LEU A 65 4.77 0.45 7.37
CA LEU A 65 5.46 1.28 6.37
C LEU A 65 5.74 2.72 6.86
N PHE A 66 5.08 3.15 7.93
CA PHE A 66 5.26 4.45 8.58
C PHE A 66 6.26 4.41 9.74
N GLU A 67 6.68 3.21 10.17
CA GLU A 67 7.59 3.04 11.30
C GLU A 67 9.06 3.28 10.93
N ASN A 68 9.82 3.82 11.90
CA ASN A 68 11.27 3.95 11.84
C ASN A 68 11.95 2.85 12.68
N GLY A 69 13.05 2.32 12.17
CA GLY A 69 13.82 1.25 12.82
C GLY A 69 13.13 -0.12 12.79
N ILE A 70 13.82 -1.15 13.25
CA ILE A 70 13.29 -2.52 13.30
C ILE A 70 12.59 -2.71 14.64
N LYS A 71 11.32 -3.11 14.59
CA LYS A 71 10.49 -3.39 15.76
C LYS A 71 9.78 -4.71 15.55
N GLN A 72 9.59 -5.45 16.65
CA GLN A 72 8.81 -6.69 16.62
C GLN A 72 7.39 -6.38 16.15
N GLN A 73 6.94 -7.11 15.12
CA GLN A 73 5.58 -7.03 14.61
C GLN A 73 4.78 -8.20 15.16
N THR A 74 3.64 -7.93 15.80
CA THR A 74 2.70 -8.99 16.19
C THR A 74 1.76 -9.25 15.02
N THR A 75 1.98 -10.35 14.31
CA THR A 75 1.14 -10.74 13.17
C THR A 75 0.09 -11.76 13.62
N VAL A 76 -1.18 -11.44 13.38
CA VAL A 76 -2.29 -12.39 13.51
C VAL A 76 -2.66 -12.86 12.11
N CYS A 77 -2.40 -14.13 11.84
CA CYS A 77 -2.74 -14.72 10.56
C CYS A 77 -4.24 -14.97 10.45
N PHE A 78 -4.79 -14.72 9.28
CA PHE A 78 -6.14 -15.07 8.89
C PHE A 78 -6.12 -15.73 7.51
N GLU A 79 -7.28 -16.21 7.07
CA GLU A 79 -7.40 -16.89 5.78
C GLU A 79 -8.18 -16.03 4.78
N VAL A 80 -7.65 -15.95 3.56
CA VAL A 80 -8.26 -15.29 2.41
C VAL A 80 -7.96 -16.13 1.18
N ASN A 81 -8.98 -16.46 0.37
CA ASN A 81 -8.81 -17.27 -0.85
C ASN A 81 -8.00 -18.57 -0.61
N ASN A 82 -8.26 -19.28 0.49
CA ASN A 82 -7.53 -20.49 0.93
C ASN A 82 -6.02 -20.28 1.17
N GLN A 83 -5.57 -19.04 1.37
CA GLN A 83 -4.18 -18.69 1.69
C GLN A 83 -4.11 -17.95 3.02
N LYS A 84 -2.98 -18.08 3.73
CA LYS A 84 -2.72 -17.32 4.95
C LYS A 84 -2.24 -15.92 4.61
N ALA A 85 -2.85 -14.93 5.24
CA ALA A 85 -2.48 -13.52 5.17
C ALA A 85 -2.38 -12.93 6.58
N PHE A 86 -1.70 -11.79 6.70
CA PHE A 86 -1.56 -11.01 7.93
C PHE A 86 -1.65 -9.51 7.60
N PHE A 87 -1.60 -8.66 8.63
CA PHE A 87 -1.89 -7.21 8.50
C PHE A 87 -3.29 -6.91 7.94
N LYS A 88 -4.31 -7.59 8.48
CA LYS A 88 -5.72 -7.38 8.12
C LYS A 88 -6.12 -5.91 8.25
N THR A 89 -6.73 -5.35 7.21
CA THR A 89 -7.24 -3.96 7.17
C THR A 89 -8.59 -3.91 6.43
N GLY A 90 -9.25 -2.74 6.45
CA GLY A 90 -10.62 -2.55 5.95
C GLY A 90 -10.74 -1.99 4.53
N GLY A 91 -9.73 -2.17 3.68
CA GLY A 91 -9.70 -1.63 2.30
C GLY A 91 -10.49 -2.45 1.28
N ASP A 92 -10.36 -2.08 0.00
CA ASP A 92 -10.82 -2.88 -1.14
C ASP A 92 -10.07 -4.22 -1.25
N PHE A 93 -8.88 -4.29 -0.62
CA PHE A 93 -8.15 -5.54 -0.35
C PHE A 93 -8.22 -5.89 1.14
N PRO A 94 -8.35 -7.18 1.51
CA PRO A 94 -8.66 -7.58 2.90
C PRO A 94 -7.49 -7.42 3.90
N PHE A 95 -6.32 -7.01 3.41
CA PHE A 95 -5.15 -6.67 4.22
C PHE A 95 -4.29 -5.66 3.48
N ASP A 96 -3.34 -5.08 4.23
CA ASP A 96 -2.30 -4.29 3.63
C ASP A 96 -1.27 -5.19 2.94
N ILE A 97 -1.48 -5.40 1.64
CA ILE A 97 -0.60 -6.20 0.80
C ILE A 97 0.81 -5.61 0.70
N PHE A 98 0.98 -4.29 0.80
CA PHE A 98 2.29 -3.65 0.71
C PHE A 98 3.08 -3.84 2.00
N ALA A 99 2.46 -3.65 3.16
CA ALA A 99 3.09 -3.98 4.43
C ALA A 99 3.42 -5.48 4.51
N ALA A 100 2.52 -6.35 4.06
CA ALA A 100 2.75 -7.81 4.10
C ALA A 100 3.92 -8.21 3.20
N ALA A 101 3.97 -7.68 1.97
CA ALA A 101 5.10 -7.91 1.06
C ALA A 101 6.41 -7.36 1.63
N PHE A 102 6.41 -6.13 2.15
CA PHE A 102 7.60 -5.53 2.78
C PHE A 102 8.11 -6.35 3.97
N TYR A 103 7.22 -6.97 4.75
CA TYR A 103 7.61 -7.79 5.88
C TYR A 103 8.26 -9.13 5.49
N LEU A 104 7.96 -9.64 4.28
CA LEU A 104 8.45 -10.94 3.79
C LEU A 104 9.73 -10.83 2.95
N LEU A 105 10.09 -9.62 2.52
CA LEU A 105 11.29 -9.30 1.73
C LEU A 105 12.41 -8.80 2.64
#